data_AF-A0A537SC92-F1
#
_entry.id   AF-A0A537SC92-F1
#
_cell.length_a   1.000
_cell.length_b   1.000
_cell.length_c   1.000
_cell.angle_alpha   90.00
_cell.angle_beta   90.00
_cell.angle_gamma   90.00
#
_symmetry.space_group_name_H-M   'P 1'
#
loop_
_entity.id
_entity.type
_entity.pdbx_description
1 polymer ?
#
loop_
_entity_poly.entity_id
_entity_poly.type
_entity_poly.pdbx_seq_one_letter_code
_entity_poly.pdbx_strand_id
1 'polypeptide(L)'
;DVQRRVQHPVLRWMAATLDGMVEPTGAVFEAKFMLPWSFSEVIAAEKYMPQLQHNMWVINAKAAVLSIITGGGKWVEITIPADSLYQHLLLTAEKKFWRCVENGEPPRLFGIEPPRPRIEAARIVDMSSSNAWAEFSNVFRRTRDAYLEHENAKAELKGLMPEDAKEAIGHGIRAKRSKSGAVSFDVLSLEVDRAQLQ
;
A
#
# COMPACT_ATOMS: atom_id res chain seq x y z
N ASP A 1 -19.64 0.30 16.30
CA ASP A 1 -20.43 1.13 15.38
C ASP A 1 -20.06 0.88 13.94
N VAL A 2 -21.08 0.85 13.08
CA VAL A 2 -21.00 0.65 11.62
C VAL A 2 -20.70 1.98 10.93
N GLN A 3 -20.11 1.93 9.73
CA GLN A 3 -19.87 3.08 8.87
C GLN A 3 -21.09 4.03 8.83
N ARG A 4 -20.85 5.33 9.11
CA ARG A 4 -21.91 6.32 9.25
C ARG A 4 -21.66 7.56 8.40
N ARG A 5 -22.65 7.97 7.62
CA ARG A 5 -22.65 9.27 6.94
C ARG A 5 -23.07 10.36 7.92
N VAL A 6 -22.29 11.42 8.00
CA VAL A 6 -22.51 12.59 8.86
C VAL A 6 -22.41 13.85 8.00
N GLN A 7 -23.32 14.80 8.22
CA GLN A 7 -23.32 16.09 7.54
C GLN A 7 -22.76 17.16 8.49
N HIS A 8 -22.00 18.11 7.96
CA HIS A 8 -21.49 19.21 8.76
C HIS A 8 -22.67 20.06 9.27
N PRO A 9 -22.70 20.46 10.56
CA PRO A 9 -23.88 21.10 11.18
C PRO A 9 -24.26 22.44 10.54
N VAL A 10 -23.29 23.21 10.07
CA VAL A 10 -23.50 24.51 9.40
C VAL A 10 -23.43 24.42 7.86
N LEU A 11 -22.36 23.82 7.32
CA LEU A 11 -22.13 23.71 5.88
C LEU A 11 -22.90 22.54 5.27
N ARG A 12 -24.14 22.78 4.82
CA ARG A 12 -25.04 21.73 4.30
C ARG A 12 -24.50 20.97 3.08
N TRP A 13 -23.61 21.56 2.28
CA TRP A 13 -23.00 20.89 1.14
C TRP A 13 -21.86 19.94 1.54
N MET A 14 -21.44 19.92 2.81
CA MET A 14 -20.30 19.15 3.29
C MET A 14 -20.75 17.96 4.14
N ALA A 15 -20.19 16.78 3.87
CA ALA A 15 -20.49 15.56 4.60
C ALA A 15 -19.30 14.58 4.53
N ALA A 16 -19.16 13.76 5.57
CA ALA A 16 -18.18 12.69 5.67
C ALA A 16 -18.87 11.34 5.84
N THR A 17 -18.24 10.28 5.34
CA THR A 17 -18.63 8.90 5.66
C THR A 17 -17.51 8.33 6.51
N LEU A 18 -17.78 8.15 7.80
CA LEU A 18 -16.79 7.73 8.79
C LEU A 18 -16.85 6.22 8.95
N ASP A 19 -15.69 5.56 9.00
CA ASP A 19 -15.62 4.15 9.38
C ASP A 19 -15.93 3.97 10.86
N GLY A 20 -15.59 4.96 11.70
CA GLY A 20 -15.99 5.01 13.10
C GLY A 20 -15.48 6.23 13.86
N MET A 21 -15.65 6.17 15.17
CA MET A 21 -15.16 7.14 16.14
C MET A 21 -14.49 6.39 17.28
N VAL A 22 -13.38 6.91 17.78
CA VAL A 22 -12.70 6.36 18.97
C VAL A 22 -13.43 6.86 20.20
N GLU A 23 -14.20 6.00 20.87
CA GLU A 23 -15.11 6.40 21.98
C GLU A 23 -14.46 7.27 23.06
N PRO A 24 -13.26 6.94 23.60
CA PRO A 24 -12.68 7.74 24.70
C PRO A 24 -12.22 9.13 24.28
N THR A 25 -11.85 9.32 23.02
CA THR A 25 -11.19 10.55 22.54
C THR A 25 -12.06 11.39 21.60
N GLY A 26 -13.10 10.78 21.03
CA GLY A 26 -13.86 11.37 19.93
C GLY A 26 -13.04 11.56 18.65
N ALA A 27 -11.89 10.89 18.52
CA ALA A 27 -11.09 10.96 17.30
C ALA A 27 -11.81 10.23 16.15
N VAL A 28 -11.65 10.74 14.93
CA VAL A 28 -12.09 10.02 13.72
C VAL A 28 -11.33 8.71 13.63
N PHE A 29 -12.02 7.60 13.39
CA PHE A 29 -11.39 6.33 13.03
C PHE A 29 -11.56 6.09 11.53
N GLU A 30 -10.44 5.83 10.84
CA GLU A 30 -10.41 5.52 9.41
C GLU A 30 -9.60 4.23 9.18
N ALA A 31 -10.20 3.24 8.52
CA ALA A 31 -9.59 1.94 8.27
C ALA A 31 -9.20 1.79 6.80
N LYS A 32 -7.94 1.42 6.53
CA LYS A 32 -7.43 1.23 5.16
C LYS A 32 -6.70 -0.09 5.00
N PHE A 33 -6.76 -0.62 3.79
CA PHE A 33 -5.92 -1.72 3.35
C PHE A 33 -4.86 -1.22 2.38
N MET A 34 -3.60 -1.62 2.56
CA MET A 34 -2.51 -1.26 1.65
C MET A 34 -1.67 -2.48 1.26
N LEU A 35 -1.31 -2.57 -0.02
CA LEU A 35 -0.37 -3.59 -0.47
C LEU A 35 1.01 -3.36 0.18
N PRO A 36 1.73 -4.43 0.56
CA PRO A 36 2.96 -4.30 1.32
C PRO A 36 4.12 -3.70 0.51
N TRP A 37 4.08 -3.85 -0.82
CA TRP A 37 5.08 -3.30 -1.72
C TRP A 37 5.08 -1.77 -1.63
N SER A 38 6.20 -1.15 -1.28
CA SER A 38 6.37 0.31 -1.08
C SER A 38 5.60 0.95 0.08
N PHE A 39 5.11 0.18 1.06
CA PHE A 39 4.44 0.76 2.23
C PHE A 39 5.40 1.60 3.09
N SER A 40 4.99 2.83 3.40
CA SER A 40 5.60 3.72 4.37
C SER A 40 4.50 4.44 5.13
N GLU A 41 4.66 4.57 6.45
CA GLU A 41 3.69 5.26 7.32
C GLU A 41 3.56 6.73 6.93
N VAL A 42 4.67 7.38 6.55
CA VAL A 42 4.70 8.76 6.06
C VAL A 42 3.90 8.89 4.76
N ILE A 43 4.16 8.02 3.78
CA ILE A 43 3.45 8.04 2.49
C ILE A 43 1.95 7.76 2.69
N ALA A 44 1.60 6.87 3.61
CA ALA A 44 0.21 6.58 3.93
C ALA A 44 -0.48 7.79 4.59
N ALA A 45 0.17 8.42 5.56
CA ALA A 45 -0.33 9.63 6.21
C ALA A 45 -0.54 10.77 5.19
N GLU A 46 0.44 11.04 4.33
CA GLU A 46 0.35 12.05 3.27
C GLU A 46 -0.79 11.75 2.29
N LYS A 47 -0.94 10.49 1.87
CA LYS A 47 -1.98 10.06 0.94
C LYS A 47 -3.39 10.30 1.49
N TYR A 48 -3.61 10.03 2.77
CA TYR A 48 -4.94 10.13 3.40
C TYR A 48 -5.17 11.43 4.16
N MET A 49 -4.16 12.31 4.27
CA MET A 49 -4.26 13.60 4.95
C MET A 49 -5.49 14.43 4.52
N PRO A 50 -5.82 14.58 3.22
CA PRO A 50 -7.01 15.34 2.83
C PRO A 50 -8.31 14.76 3.41
N GLN A 51 -8.46 13.43 3.35
CA GLN A 51 -9.66 12.75 3.84
C GLN A 51 -9.77 12.86 5.37
N LEU A 52 -8.66 12.68 6.08
CA LEU A 52 -8.63 12.72 7.54
C LEU A 52 -8.92 14.14 8.05
N GLN A 53 -8.30 15.16 7.45
CA GLN A 53 -8.55 16.56 7.81
C GLN A 53 -9.98 16.99 7.49
N HIS A 54 -10.53 16.56 6.35
CA HIS A 54 -11.93 16.78 5.99
C HIS A 54 -12.88 16.13 7.01
N ASN A 55 -12.69 14.84 7.30
CA ASN A 55 -13.53 14.11 8.25
C ASN A 55 -13.51 14.79 9.63
N MET A 56 -12.33 15.16 10.12
CA MET A 56 -12.18 15.91 11.37
C MET A 56 -12.95 17.23 11.35
N TRP A 57 -12.89 17.97 10.24
CA TRP A 57 -13.61 19.23 10.09
C TRP A 57 -15.13 19.04 10.11
N VAL A 58 -15.67 18.03 9.41
CA VAL A 58 -17.11 17.75 9.34
C VAL A 58 -17.73 17.55 10.71
N ILE A 59 -17.04 16.85 11.61
CA ILE A 59 -17.55 16.49 12.94
C ILE A 59 -16.90 17.26 14.09
N ASN A 60 -16.08 18.26 13.80
CA ASN A 60 -15.33 19.04 14.79
C ASN A 60 -14.45 18.16 15.73
N ALA A 61 -13.80 17.14 15.17
CA ALA A 61 -12.84 16.31 15.89
C ALA A 61 -11.45 16.94 15.87
N LYS A 62 -10.67 16.70 16.94
CA LYS A 62 -9.32 17.27 17.13
C LYS A 62 -8.19 16.37 16.61
N ALA A 63 -8.50 15.10 16.34
CA ALA A 63 -7.54 14.12 15.87
C ALA A 63 -8.26 13.03 15.06
N ALA A 64 -7.50 12.32 14.25
CA ALA A 64 -7.89 11.12 13.54
C ALA A 64 -6.88 10.01 13.80
N VAL A 65 -7.38 8.77 13.84
CA VAL A 65 -6.60 7.54 13.92
C VAL A 65 -6.77 6.82 12.59
N LEU A 66 -5.68 6.73 11.83
CA LEU A 66 -5.59 5.96 10.60
C LEU A 66 -5.09 4.55 10.94
N SER A 67 -5.97 3.57 10.83
CA SER A 67 -5.68 2.16 11.05
C SER A 67 -5.45 1.46 9.72
N ILE A 68 -4.25 0.91 9.52
CA ILE A 68 -3.86 0.26 8.26
C ILE A 68 -3.54 -1.21 8.51
N ILE A 69 -4.19 -2.09 7.75
CA ILE A 69 -3.79 -3.48 7.62
C ILE A 69 -3.12 -3.66 6.26
N THR A 70 -1.89 -4.17 6.27
CA THR A 70 -1.18 -4.47 5.01
C THR A 70 -1.53 -5.86 4.50
N GLY A 71 -1.33 -6.11 3.20
CA GLY A 71 -1.49 -7.46 2.62
C GLY A 71 -0.58 -8.54 3.26
N GLY A 72 0.48 -8.15 3.97
CA GLY A 72 1.33 -9.05 4.75
C GLY A 72 0.85 -9.30 6.19
N GLY A 73 -0.32 -8.80 6.57
CA GLY A 73 -0.88 -8.92 7.91
C GLY A 73 -0.28 -7.98 8.96
N LYS A 74 0.66 -7.09 8.58
CA LYS A 74 1.16 -6.04 9.48
C LYS A 74 0.03 -5.01 9.69
N TRP A 75 -0.29 -4.75 10.94
CA TRP A 75 -1.14 -3.65 11.37
C TRP A 75 -0.29 -2.44 11.78
N VAL A 76 -0.76 -1.25 11.41
CA VAL A 76 -0.14 0.04 11.72
C VAL A 76 -1.23 1.02 12.14
N GLU A 77 -0.96 1.79 13.19
CA GLU A 77 -1.81 2.86 13.66
C GLU A 77 -1.07 4.19 13.55
N ILE A 78 -1.68 5.20 12.94
CA ILE A 78 -1.10 6.54 12.77
C ILE A 78 -2.10 7.56 13.31
N THR A 79 -1.71 8.27 14.38
CA THR A 79 -2.52 9.38 14.91
C THR A 79 -2.13 10.68 14.22
N ILE A 80 -3.11 11.39 13.68
CA ILE A 80 -2.94 12.67 12.98
C ILE A 80 -3.76 13.75 13.70
N PRO A 81 -3.13 14.84 14.18
CA PRO A 81 -3.86 15.95 14.76
C PRO A 81 -4.57 16.78 13.68
N ALA A 82 -5.64 17.46 14.06
CA ALA A 82 -6.25 18.48 13.21
C ALA A 82 -5.22 19.59 12.91
N ASP A 83 -5.07 19.94 11.64
CA ASP A 83 -4.21 21.02 11.17
C ASP A 83 -5.08 22.15 10.63
N SER A 84 -5.13 23.26 11.37
CA SER A 84 -5.99 24.39 11.05
C SER A 84 -5.62 25.09 9.75
N LEU A 85 -4.33 25.13 9.40
CA LEU A 85 -3.87 25.71 8.14
C LEU A 85 -4.27 24.82 6.97
N TYR A 86 -4.07 23.51 7.11
CA TYR A 86 -4.47 22.54 6.10
C TYR A 86 -5.99 22.55 5.88
N GLN A 87 -6.76 22.49 6.97
CA GLN A 87 -8.23 22.51 6.92
C GLN A 87 -8.74 23.80 6.28
N HIS A 88 -8.12 24.95 6.56
CA HIS A 88 -8.49 26.22 5.93
C HIS A 88 -8.28 26.20 4.41
N LEU A 89 -7.13 25.71 3.95
CA LEU A 89 -6.82 25.58 2.52
C LEU A 89 -7.76 24.59 1.83
N LEU A 90 -7.99 23.44 2.48
CA LEU A 90 -8.89 22.40 1.99
C LEU A 90 -10.32 22.93 1.85
N LEU A 91 -10.85 23.57 2.90
CA LEU A 91 -12.18 24.17 2.90
C LEU A 91 -12.35 25.24 1.82
N THR A 92 -11.31 26.03 1.57
CA THR A 92 -11.31 27.05 0.50
C THR A 92 -11.39 26.40 -0.88
N ALA A 93 -10.61 25.34 -1.12
CA ALA A 93 -10.66 24.57 -2.36
C ALA A 93 -12.02 23.88 -2.55
N GLU A 94 -12.55 23.24 -1.50
CA GLU A 94 -13.85 22.56 -1.52
C GLU A 94 -15.01 23.53 -1.78
N LYS A 95 -15.01 24.71 -1.14
CA LYS A 95 -16.02 25.76 -1.41
C LYS A 95 -15.99 26.22 -2.86
N LYS A 96 -14.80 26.44 -3.41
CA LYS A 96 -14.63 26.84 -4.81
C LYS A 96 -15.11 25.74 -5.75
N PHE A 97 -14.79 24.49 -5.45
CA PHE A 97 -15.27 23.33 -6.19
C PHE A 97 -16.80 23.21 -6.13
N TRP A 98 -17.40 23.36 -4.95
CA TRP A 98 -18.85 23.27 -4.79
C TRP A 98 -19.58 24.36 -5.59
N ARG A 99 -19.05 25.59 -5.61
CA ARG A 99 -19.58 26.66 -6.47
C ARG A 99 -19.54 26.30 -7.96
N CYS A 100 -18.46 25.64 -8.40
CA CYS A 100 -18.35 25.12 -9.77
C CYS A 100 -19.43 24.06 -10.06
N VAL A 101 -19.72 23.17 -9.10
CA VAL A 101 -20.82 22.20 -9.19
C VAL A 101 -22.18 22.89 -9.30
N GLU A 102 -22.44 23.91 -8.47
CA GLU A 102 -23.70 24.66 -8.47
C GLU A 102 -23.93 25.44 -9.77
N ASN A 103 -22.86 25.99 -10.35
CA ASN A 103 -22.93 26.83 -11.55
C ASN A 103 -22.74 26.04 -12.86
N GLY A 104 -22.34 24.77 -12.81
CA GLY A 104 -21.96 24.00 -14.00
C GLY A 104 -20.66 24.46 -14.68
N GLU A 105 -19.79 25.17 -13.94
CA GLU A 105 -18.51 25.64 -14.46
C GLU A 105 -17.39 24.63 -14.18
N PRO A 106 -16.45 24.38 -15.12
CA PRO A 106 -15.31 23.52 -14.84
C PRO A 106 -14.40 24.10 -13.72
N PRO A 107 -14.03 23.31 -12.70
CA PRO A 107 -13.14 23.78 -11.65
C PRO A 107 -11.73 24.04 -12.21
N ARG A 108 -11.15 25.20 -11.86
CA ARG A 108 -9.75 25.51 -12.18
C ARG A 108 -8.82 24.97 -11.10
N LEU A 109 -7.87 24.13 -11.51
CA LEU A 109 -6.79 23.61 -10.65
C LEU A 109 -5.97 24.76 -10.07
N PHE A 110 -5.51 24.59 -8.83
CA PHE A 110 -4.67 25.56 -8.13
C PHE A 110 -3.28 24.98 -7.92
N GLY A 111 -2.30 25.45 -8.69
CA GLY A 111 -0.87 25.11 -8.49
C GLY A 111 -0.50 23.64 -8.74
N ILE A 112 -1.38 22.83 -9.34
CA ILE A 112 -1.11 21.42 -9.65
C ILE A 112 -1.52 21.11 -11.10
N GLU A 113 -0.71 20.32 -11.79
CA GLU A 113 -1.12 19.68 -13.03
C GLU A 113 -2.19 18.62 -12.71
N PRO A 114 -3.18 18.40 -13.59
CA PRO A 114 -4.13 17.32 -13.40
C PRO A 114 -3.38 15.99 -13.28
N PRO A 115 -3.72 15.11 -12.33
CA PRO A 115 -3.12 13.79 -12.27
C PRO A 115 -3.30 13.14 -13.64
N ARG A 116 -2.19 12.65 -14.22
CA ARG A 116 -2.21 12.10 -15.57
C ARG A 116 -3.33 11.06 -15.64
N PRO A 117 -4.25 11.17 -16.62
CA PRO A 117 -5.26 10.16 -16.81
C PRO A 117 -4.60 8.79 -16.83
N ARG A 118 -5.20 7.79 -16.16
CA ARG A 118 -4.77 6.41 -16.35
C ARG A 118 -4.90 6.13 -17.84
N ILE A 119 -3.76 6.00 -18.52
CA ILE A 119 -3.74 5.68 -19.94
C ILE A 119 -4.31 4.27 -20.06
N GLU A 120 -5.45 4.13 -20.72
CA GLU A 120 -6.00 2.82 -21.05
C GLU A 120 -4.95 2.08 -21.89
N ALA A 121 -4.59 0.86 -21.49
CA ALA A 121 -3.56 0.04 -22.13
C ALA A 121 -4.07 -0.56 -23.46
N ALA A 122 -4.49 0.31 -24.39
CA ALA A 122 -5.16 -0.07 -25.63
C ALA A 122 -4.19 -0.29 -26.81
N ARG A 123 -2.99 0.31 -26.77
CA ARG A 123 -2.04 0.26 -27.91
C ARG A 123 -1.11 -0.94 -27.81
N ILE A 124 -1.12 -1.78 -28.85
CA ILE A 124 -0.07 -2.77 -29.09
C ILE A 124 1.11 -2.07 -29.78
N VAL A 125 2.32 -2.29 -29.29
CA VAL A 125 3.54 -1.66 -29.80
C VAL A 125 4.53 -2.73 -30.23
N ASP A 126 4.98 -2.67 -31.48
CA ASP A 126 6.13 -3.45 -31.92
C ASP A 126 7.41 -2.78 -31.40
N MET A 127 8.16 -3.52 -30.57
CA MET A 127 9.40 -3.05 -29.95
C MET A 127 10.65 -3.53 -30.69
N SER A 128 10.51 -4.11 -31.89
CA SER A 128 11.61 -4.67 -32.68
C SER A 128 12.71 -3.66 -33.00
N SER A 129 12.41 -2.36 -33.04
CA SER A 129 13.40 -1.29 -33.26
C SER A 129 14.11 -0.82 -31.98
N SER A 130 13.76 -1.35 -30.81
CA SER A 130 14.34 -0.92 -29.53
C SER A 130 15.50 -1.84 -29.12
N ASN A 131 16.72 -1.31 -29.15
CA ASN A 131 17.92 -2.05 -28.77
C ASN A 131 17.86 -2.57 -27.32
N ALA A 132 17.39 -1.73 -26.39
CA ALA A 132 17.23 -2.11 -24.98
C ALA A 132 16.19 -3.23 -24.82
N TRP A 133 15.07 -3.15 -25.54
CA TRP A 133 14.07 -4.22 -25.53
C TRP A 133 14.64 -5.53 -26.07
N ALA A 134 15.41 -5.49 -27.16
CA ALA A 134 16.07 -6.65 -27.73
C ALA A 134 17.04 -7.30 -26.72
N GLU A 135 17.89 -6.50 -26.07
CA GLU A 135 18.84 -6.98 -25.06
C GLU A 135 18.12 -7.67 -23.88
N PHE A 136 17.16 -6.99 -23.26
CA PHE A 136 16.47 -7.54 -22.09
C PHE A 136 15.55 -8.71 -22.44
N SER A 137 14.91 -8.70 -23.61
CA SER A 137 14.09 -9.83 -24.08
C SER A 137 14.93 -11.09 -24.29
N ASN A 138 16.18 -10.96 -24.76
CA ASN A 138 17.10 -12.08 -24.88
C ASN A 138 17.49 -12.66 -23.52
N VAL A 139 17.81 -11.81 -22.54
CA VAL A 139 18.07 -12.26 -21.16
C VAL A 139 16.84 -12.98 -20.60
N PHE A 140 15.66 -12.36 -20.70
CA PHE A 140 14.40 -12.90 -20.20
C PHE A 140 14.09 -14.28 -20.80
N ARG A 141 14.21 -14.42 -22.13
CA ARG A 141 13.99 -15.69 -22.82
C ARG A 141 14.99 -16.75 -22.40
N ARG A 142 16.28 -16.39 -22.31
CA ARG A 142 17.37 -17.31 -21.94
C ARG A 142 17.22 -17.83 -20.51
N THR A 143 16.74 -17.01 -19.58
CA THR A 143 16.59 -17.41 -18.17
C THR A 143 15.24 -18.03 -17.85
N ARG A 144 14.31 -18.11 -18.80
CA ARG A 144 12.94 -18.56 -18.55
C ARG A 144 12.88 -19.99 -18.03
N ASP A 145 13.57 -20.92 -18.69
CA ASP A 145 13.48 -22.34 -18.33
C ASP A 145 14.13 -22.61 -16.96
N ALA A 146 15.31 -22.02 -16.70
CA ALA A 146 15.96 -22.08 -15.39
C ALA A 146 15.10 -21.45 -14.28
N TYR A 147 14.39 -20.36 -14.57
CA TYR A 147 13.46 -19.75 -13.61
C TYR A 147 12.27 -20.67 -13.32
N LEU A 148 11.69 -21.31 -14.34
CA LEU A 148 10.58 -22.26 -14.16
C LEU A 148 11.02 -23.50 -13.38
N GLU A 149 12.20 -24.05 -13.69
CA GLU A 149 12.77 -25.16 -12.94
C GLU A 149 13.02 -24.78 -11.47
N HIS A 150 13.55 -23.59 -11.22
CA HIS A 150 13.75 -23.06 -9.87
C HIS A 150 12.43 -22.90 -9.11
N GLU A 151 11.40 -22.33 -9.72
CA GLU A 151 10.08 -22.16 -9.07
C GLU A 151 9.38 -23.50 -8.81
N ASN A 152 9.52 -24.47 -9.72
CA ASN A 152 9.03 -25.84 -9.50
C ASN A 152 9.77 -26.50 -8.32
N ALA A 153 11.10 -26.47 -8.31
CA ALA A 153 11.90 -27.03 -7.22
C ALA A 153 11.55 -26.38 -5.87
N LYS A 154 11.34 -25.07 -5.85
CA LYS A 154 10.93 -24.32 -4.66
C LYS A 154 9.54 -24.72 -4.17
N ALA A 155 8.60 -25.06 -5.05
CA ALA A 155 7.29 -25.56 -4.67
C ALA A 155 7.38 -26.95 -4.02
N GLU A 156 8.13 -27.87 -4.64
CA GLU A 156 8.35 -29.22 -4.11
C GLU A 156 9.05 -29.19 -2.75
N LEU A 157 10.12 -28.39 -2.61
CA LEU A 157 10.84 -28.22 -1.34
C LEU A 157 9.94 -27.68 -0.22
N LYS A 158 8.98 -26.80 -0.54
CA LYS A 158 7.98 -26.34 0.45
C LYS A 158 7.07 -27.47 0.89
N GLY A 159 6.66 -28.35 -0.02
CA GLY A 159 5.84 -29.53 0.28
C GLY A 159 6.57 -30.56 1.13
N LEU A 160 7.90 -30.67 0.99
CA LEU A 160 8.73 -31.54 1.81
C LEU A 160 9.00 -31.01 3.22
N MET A 161 8.84 -29.71 3.47
CA MET A 161 9.10 -29.11 4.77
C MET A 161 7.95 -29.43 5.74
N PRO A 162 8.21 -30.12 6.88
CA PRO A 162 7.18 -30.43 7.86
C PRO A 162 6.44 -29.18 8.36
N GLU A 163 5.14 -29.30 8.62
CA GLU A 163 4.29 -28.15 8.99
C GLU A 163 4.68 -27.53 10.33
N ASP A 164 5.14 -28.35 11.27
CA ASP A 164 5.60 -27.95 12.61
C ASP A 164 7.06 -27.45 12.63
N ALA A 165 7.81 -27.65 11.54
CA ALA A 165 9.18 -27.20 11.44
C ALA A 165 9.24 -25.67 11.24
N LYS A 166 10.02 -25.01 12.09
CA LYS A 166 10.42 -23.60 11.91
C LYS A 166 11.51 -23.44 10.85
N GLU A 167 12.38 -24.44 10.70
CA GLU A 167 13.54 -24.43 9.80
C GLU A 167 13.82 -25.86 9.33
N ALA A 168 14.26 -26.01 8.08
CA ALA A 168 14.76 -27.27 7.52
C ALA A 168 16.07 -27.00 6.76
N ILE A 169 17.09 -27.83 6.97
CA ILE A 169 18.43 -27.63 6.41
C ILE A 169 18.91 -28.94 5.80
N GLY A 170 19.52 -28.87 4.62
CA GLY A 170 20.13 -30.03 3.98
C GLY A 170 20.55 -29.72 2.55
N HIS A 171 21.47 -30.52 2.00
CA HIS A 171 21.89 -30.43 0.59
C HIS A 171 22.28 -29.02 0.12
N GLY A 172 22.90 -28.22 0.99
CA GLY A 172 23.37 -26.86 0.65
C GLY A 172 22.27 -25.80 0.63
N ILE A 173 21.08 -26.08 1.14
CA ILE A 173 20.00 -25.09 1.28
C ILE A 173 19.41 -25.09 2.69
N ARG A 174 18.77 -23.97 3.04
CA ARG A 174 18.04 -23.77 4.28
C ARG A 174 16.67 -23.18 3.99
N ALA A 175 15.61 -23.83 4.44
CA ALA A 175 14.24 -23.33 4.41
C ALA A 175 13.86 -22.74 5.78
N LYS A 176 13.23 -21.56 5.81
CA LYS A 176 12.72 -20.93 7.04
C LYS A 176 11.23 -20.64 6.91
N ARG A 177 10.45 -21.01 7.92
CA ARG A 177 9.03 -20.68 8.04
C ARG A 177 8.85 -19.43 8.90
N SER A 178 8.16 -18.42 8.38
CA SER A 178 7.79 -17.22 9.12
C SER A 178 6.67 -17.50 10.13
N LYS A 179 6.41 -16.55 11.03
CA LYS A 179 5.24 -16.60 11.92
C LYS A 179 3.89 -16.63 11.17
N SER A 180 3.87 -16.16 9.92
CA SER A 180 2.69 -16.20 9.04
C SER A 180 2.63 -17.44 8.16
N GLY A 181 3.54 -18.41 8.34
CA GLY A 181 3.56 -19.68 7.60
C GLY A 181 4.29 -19.63 6.25
N ALA A 182 4.76 -18.46 5.81
CA ALA A 182 5.50 -18.32 4.56
C ALA A 182 6.88 -18.98 4.65
N VAL A 183 7.28 -19.73 3.62
CA VAL A 183 8.57 -20.42 3.56
C VAL A 183 9.50 -19.74 2.56
N SER A 184 10.69 -19.35 3.01
CA SER A 184 11.79 -18.78 2.21
C SER A 184 13.01 -19.70 2.22
N PHE A 185 13.85 -19.61 1.18
CA PHE A 185 15.05 -20.43 1.03
C PHE A 185 16.32 -19.58 0.94
N ASP A 186 17.36 -20.01 1.65
CA ASP A 186 18.73 -19.49 1.57
C ASP A 186 19.62 -20.59 0.98
N VAL A 187 20.47 -20.25 -0.01
CA VAL A 187 21.54 -21.15 -0.49
C VAL A 187 22.73 -21.00 0.46
N LEU A 188 23.22 -22.10 1.01
CA LEU A 188 24.37 -22.14 1.90
C LEU A 188 25.63 -22.32 1.06
N SER A 189 26.59 -21.39 1.15
CA SER A 189 27.90 -21.54 0.52
C SER A 189 28.67 -22.68 1.18
N LEU A 190 29.25 -23.57 0.37
CA LEU A 190 30.18 -24.63 0.81
C LEU A 190 31.53 -24.02 1.22
N GLU A 191 31.59 -23.29 2.33
CA GLU A 191 32.87 -23.06 3.03
C GLU A 191 33.12 -24.22 3.99
N VAL A 192 33.69 -25.29 3.40
CA VAL A 192 34.55 -26.35 3.96
C VAL A 192 34.58 -26.49 5.50
N ASP A 193 33.76 -27.40 6.04
CA ASP A 193 33.99 -28.09 7.32
C ASP A 193 35.20 -29.05 7.21
N ARG A 194 36.42 -28.52 7.15
CA ARG A 194 37.67 -29.26 7.45
C ARG A 194 38.25 -28.72 8.75
N ALA A 195 37.54 -28.91 9.86
CA ALA A 195 38.14 -28.76 11.19
C ALA A 195 37.30 -29.47 12.26
N GLN A 196 37.19 -30.81 12.18
CA GLN A 196 36.84 -31.64 13.34
C GLN A 196 37.11 -33.13 13.08
N LEU A 197 38.36 -33.45 12.73
CA LEU A 197 38.93 -34.80 12.84
C LEU A 197 40.44 -34.65 13.14
N GLN A 198 40.75 -34.16 14.34
CA GLN A 198 41.97 -34.45 15.09
C GLN A 198 41.63 -34.50 16.58
#